data_AF-A0A139WCV4-F1
#
_entry.id   AF-A0A139WCV4-F1
#
_cell.length_a   1.000
_cell.length_b   1.000
_cell.length_c   1.000
_cell.angle_alpha   90.00
_cell.angle_beta   90.00
_cell.angle_gamma   90.00
#
_symmetry.space_group_name_H-M   'P 1'
#
loop_
_entity.id
_entity.type
_entity.pdbx_description
1 polymer ?
#
loop_
_entity_poly.entity_id
_entity_poly.type
_entity_poly.pdbx_seq_one_letter_code
_entity_poly.pdbx_strand_id
1 'polypeptide(L)'
;MALFGAPNYVLCVFLVIFCVVKSDKKCSKALNDYETYLGTKTPYRIVANYSTSEIKYDDCKAVKLWAMVRHGTRNPNVKLIERMNTRLVEIRDAILENFPEGNGEINNFDLDLFRGWSPKLEANDEKKLTHEGEDEMVLLAERLQSRFPGILTSVYSDSAFKFKFTATQRTKKSAQAFAAGAFWTKRG
;
A
#
# COMPACT_ATOMS: atom_id res chain seq x y z
N MET A 1 -33.63 -79.78 -17.85
CA MET A 1 -32.60 -79.81 -16.79
C MET A 1 -31.28 -80.08 -17.50
N ALA A 2 -30.33 -79.17 -17.72
CA ALA A 2 -30.08 -77.81 -17.28
C ALA A 2 -29.43 -77.06 -18.46
N LEU A 3 -29.75 -75.77 -18.62
CA LEU A 3 -29.09 -74.85 -19.53
C LEU A 3 -27.78 -74.41 -18.87
N PHE A 4 -26.62 -74.70 -19.46
CA PHE A 4 -25.35 -74.11 -19.04
C PHE A 4 -25.08 -72.87 -19.89
N GLY A 5 -25.32 -71.70 -19.29
CA GLY A 5 -25.06 -70.39 -19.87
C GLY A 5 -23.57 -70.07 -19.90
N ALA A 6 -23.15 -69.38 -20.95
CA ALA A 6 -21.81 -68.81 -21.10
C ALA A 6 -21.54 -67.74 -20.03
N PRO A 7 -20.31 -67.59 -19.53
CA PRO A 7 -19.98 -66.52 -18.60
C PRO A 7 -19.90 -65.19 -19.36
N ASN A 8 -20.83 -64.28 -19.06
CA ASN A 8 -20.74 -62.88 -19.47
C ASN A 8 -19.58 -62.23 -18.70
N TYR A 9 -18.45 -62.02 -19.37
CA TYR A 9 -17.39 -61.15 -18.86
C TYR A 9 -17.88 -59.71 -18.88
N VAL A 10 -18.36 -59.22 -17.74
CA VAL A 10 -18.64 -57.79 -17.54
C VAL A 10 -17.30 -57.07 -17.44
N LEU A 11 -16.88 -56.45 -18.55
CA LEU A 11 -15.75 -55.55 -18.59
C LEU A 11 -16.14 -54.26 -17.84
N CYS A 12 -15.86 -54.20 -16.54
CA CYS A 12 -16.00 -52.96 -15.76
C CYS A 12 -14.91 -51.98 -16.19
N VAL A 13 -15.21 -51.18 -17.21
CA VAL A 13 -14.39 -50.02 -17.59
C VAL A 13 -14.60 -48.95 -16.52
N PHE A 14 -13.73 -48.94 -15.51
CA PHE A 14 -13.62 -47.79 -14.61
C PHE A 14 -13.00 -46.62 -15.39
N LEU A 15 -13.87 -45.79 -15.98
CA LEU A 15 -13.50 -44.46 -16.47
C LEU A 15 -13.14 -43.60 -15.26
N VAL A 16 -11.88 -43.67 -14.85
CA VAL A 16 -11.30 -42.70 -13.91
C VAL A 16 -11.16 -41.39 -14.69
N ILE A 17 -12.21 -40.57 -14.61
CA ILE A 17 -12.15 -39.18 -15.06
C ILE A 17 -11.18 -38.48 -14.10
N PHE A 18 -9.89 -38.46 -14.46
CA PHE A 18 -8.96 -37.49 -13.91
C PHE A 18 -9.44 -36.12 -14.38
N CYS A 19 -10.29 -35.47 -13.58
CA CYS A 19 -10.47 -34.03 -13.66
C CYS A 19 -9.12 -33.40 -13.35
N VAL A 20 -8.30 -33.19 -14.39
CA VAL A 20 -7.18 -32.25 -14.32
C VAL A 20 -7.83 -30.88 -14.17
N VAL A 21 -8.05 -30.47 -12.91
CA VAL A 21 -8.38 -29.10 -12.59
C VAL A 21 -7.14 -28.29 -12.98
N LYS A 22 -7.15 -27.74 -14.20
CA LYS A 22 -6.17 -26.72 -14.58
C LYS A 22 -6.46 -25.51 -13.70
N SER A 23 -5.69 -25.38 -12.63
CA SER A 23 -5.61 -24.14 -11.87
C SER A 23 -5.06 -23.08 -12.82
N ASP A 24 -5.94 -22.21 -13.30
CA ASP A 24 -5.57 -21.05 -14.11
C ASP A 24 -4.73 -20.15 -13.20
N LYS A 25 -3.41 -20.09 -13.42
CA LYS A 25 -2.43 -19.32 -12.61
C LYS A 25 -2.67 -17.81 -12.74
N LYS A 26 -3.83 -17.32 -12.30
CA LYS A 26 -4.20 -15.90 -12.24
C LYS A 26 -3.83 -15.25 -10.90
N CYS A 27 -2.87 -15.78 -10.15
CA CYS A 27 -2.33 -15.12 -8.94
C CYS A 27 -1.70 -13.74 -9.26
N SER A 28 -1.26 -13.51 -10.51
CA SER A 28 -0.65 -12.24 -10.90
C SER A 28 -1.59 -11.04 -10.77
N LYS A 29 -2.90 -11.18 -10.98
CA LYS A 29 -3.80 -10.02 -11.00
C LYS A 29 -4.03 -9.43 -9.60
N ALA A 30 -4.07 -10.28 -8.56
CA ALA A 30 -4.18 -9.83 -7.17
C ALA A 30 -2.89 -9.16 -6.66
N LEU A 31 -1.73 -9.59 -7.19
CA LEU A 31 -0.43 -8.97 -6.89
C LEU A 31 -0.23 -7.61 -7.59
N ASN A 32 -0.98 -7.31 -8.66
CA ASN A 32 -0.82 -6.03 -9.38
C ASN A 32 -1.61 -4.87 -8.75
N ASP A 33 -2.53 -5.13 -7.82
CA ASP A 33 -3.40 -4.11 -7.22
C ASP A 33 -3.47 -4.22 -5.68
N TYR A 34 -2.53 -4.94 -5.05
CA TYR A 34 -2.57 -5.16 -3.60
C TYR A 34 -2.60 -3.86 -2.79
N GLU A 35 -2.03 -2.78 -3.33
CA GLU A 35 -1.96 -1.47 -2.68
C GLU A 35 -3.35 -0.87 -2.39
N THR A 36 -4.38 -1.22 -3.18
CA THR A 36 -5.77 -0.80 -2.93
C THR A 36 -6.46 -1.60 -1.83
N TYR A 37 -5.90 -2.74 -1.41
CA TYR A 37 -6.47 -3.63 -0.38
C TYR A 37 -5.78 -3.52 0.99
N LEU A 38 -4.97 -2.48 1.23
CA LEU A 38 -4.27 -2.27 2.50
C LEU A 38 -5.12 -1.55 3.57
N GLY A 39 -6.38 -1.22 3.25
CA GLY A 39 -7.31 -0.57 4.17
C GLY A 39 -6.77 0.76 4.72
N THR A 40 -6.71 0.91 6.04
CA THR A 40 -6.20 2.16 6.65
C THR A 40 -4.69 2.40 6.48
N LYS A 41 -3.99 1.48 5.79
CA LYS A 41 -2.57 1.53 5.45
C LYS A 41 -2.31 1.78 3.96
N THR A 42 -3.35 1.88 3.14
CA THR A 42 -3.21 2.27 1.74
C THR A 42 -2.53 3.64 1.66
N PRO A 43 -1.39 3.76 0.95
CA PRO A 43 -0.73 5.05 0.74
C PRO A 43 -1.68 6.04 0.06
N TYR A 44 -1.59 7.31 0.44
CA TYR A 44 -2.58 8.28 -0.02
C TYR A 44 -2.51 8.48 -1.54
N ARG A 45 -1.35 8.32 -2.18
CA ARG A 45 -1.21 8.36 -3.65
C ARG A 45 -2.13 7.37 -4.39
N ILE A 46 -2.48 6.25 -3.77
CA ILE A 46 -3.32 5.24 -4.41
C ILE A 46 -4.79 5.69 -4.47
N VAL A 47 -5.23 6.50 -3.52
CA VAL A 47 -6.64 6.91 -3.35
C VAL A 47 -6.83 8.44 -3.43
N ALA A 48 -5.79 9.17 -3.80
CA ALA A 48 -5.80 10.62 -3.82
C ALA A 48 -6.71 11.15 -4.93
N ASN A 49 -7.38 12.26 -4.64
CA ASN A 49 -7.95 13.08 -5.69
C ASN A 49 -6.86 14.01 -6.23
N TYR A 50 -6.49 13.79 -7.50
CA TYR A 50 -5.43 14.51 -8.19
C TYR A 50 -5.88 15.78 -8.91
N SER A 51 -7.18 16.09 -8.95
CA SER A 51 -7.64 17.34 -9.56
C SER A 51 -7.03 18.53 -8.85
N THR A 52 -6.50 19.49 -9.60
CA THR A 52 -5.94 20.76 -9.11
C THR A 52 -6.82 21.95 -9.51
N SER A 53 -7.95 21.69 -10.17
CA SER A 53 -8.88 22.72 -10.62
C SER A 53 -9.35 23.56 -9.45
N GLU A 54 -9.31 24.88 -9.62
CA GLU A 54 -9.85 25.81 -8.65
C GLU A 54 -11.33 25.49 -8.38
N ILE A 55 -11.70 25.45 -7.10
CA ILE A 55 -13.09 25.19 -6.69
C ILE A 55 -13.89 26.49 -6.83
N LYS A 56 -14.77 26.55 -7.82
CA LYS A 56 -15.64 27.69 -8.11
C LYS A 56 -17.10 27.28 -8.07
N TYR A 57 -17.92 28.16 -7.51
CA TYR A 57 -19.38 28.11 -7.59
C TYR A 57 -19.86 29.50 -8.00
N ASP A 58 -20.88 29.57 -8.85
CA ASP A 58 -21.42 30.85 -9.34
C ASP A 58 -21.83 31.73 -8.16
N ASP A 59 -21.47 33.02 -8.26
CA ASP A 59 -21.70 34.06 -7.24
C ASP A 59 -21.14 33.76 -5.84
N CYS A 60 -20.24 32.78 -5.71
CA CYS A 60 -19.64 32.40 -4.43
C CYS A 60 -18.13 32.64 -4.41
N LYS A 61 -17.62 33.12 -3.27
CA LYS A 61 -16.18 33.20 -3.00
C LYS A 61 -15.84 32.41 -1.74
N ALA A 62 -14.82 31.56 -1.83
CA ALA A 62 -14.30 30.86 -0.66
C ALA A 62 -13.66 31.88 0.31
N VAL A 63 -14.11 31.89 1.57
CA VAL A 63 -13.67 32.85 2.60
C VAL A 63 -12.80 32.22 3.70
N LYS A 64 -12.90 30.90 3.90
CA LYS A 64 -12.17 30.18 4.94
C LYS A 64 -12.03 28.71 4.58
N LEU A 65 -10.89 28.13 4.91
CA LEU A 65 -10.60 26.71 4.76
C LEU A 65 -10.36 26.11 6.14
N TRP A 66 -11.06 25.02 6.45
CA TRP A 66 -10.80 24.18 7.61
C TRP A 66 -10.42 22.80 7.12
N ALA A 67 -9.28 22.28 7.58
CA ALA A 67 -8.80 20.96 7.21
C ALA A 67 -8.48 20.15 8.46
N MET A 68 -9.00 18.93 8.53
CA MET A 68 -8.59 17.91 9.49
C MET A 68 -7.90 16.80 8.72
N VAL A 69 -6.57 16.74 8.83
CA VAL A 69 -5.74 15.84 8.05
C VAL A 69 -5.09 14.83 8.98
N ARG A 70 -5.25 13.54 8.68
CA ARG A 70 -4.53 12.47 9.39
C ARG A 70 -3.04 12.61 9.08
N HIS A 71 -2.16 12.19 10.00
CA HIS A 71 -0.75 12.05 9.69
C HIS A 71 -0.53 11.21 8.40
N GLY A 72 0.55 11.48 7.68
CA GLY A 72 0.95 10.71 6.51
C GLY A 72 1.44 9.31 6.86
N THR A 73 1.87 8.58 5.83
CA THR A 73 2.41 7.22 5.94
C THR A 73 3.56 7.15 6.93
N ARG A 74 3.53 6.10 7.77
CA ARG A 74 4.43 5.93 8.91
C ARG A 74 4.89 4.50 9.04
N ASN A 75 5.99 4.31 9.76
CA ASN A 75 6.47 3.00 10.14
C ASN A 75 5.48 2.26 11.07
N PRO A 76 5.55 0.92 11.12
CA PRO A 76 4.78 0.10 12.05
C PRO A 76 5.06 0.41 13.52
N ASN A 77 4.33 -0.23 14.43
CA ASN A 77 4.67 -0.19 15.85
C ASN A 77 5.81 -1.18 16.15
N VAL A 78 6.47 -1.05 17.30
CA VAL A 78 7.61 -1.89 17.67
C VAL A 78 7.29 -3.40 17.61
N LYS A 79 6.13 -3.83 18.12
CA LYS A 79 5.70 -5.24 18.09
C LYS A 79 5.60 -5.82 16.68
N LEU A 80 5.23 -5.00 15.69
CA LEU A 80 5.18 -5.43 14.30
C LEU A 80 6.58 -5.40 13.68
N ILE A 81 7.42 -4.41 14.00
CA ILE A 81 8.82 -4.36 13.56
C ILE A 81 9.57 -5.61 14.04
N GLU A 82 9.46 -5.97 15.32
CA GLU A 82 10.10 -7.17 15.88
C GLU A 82 9.64 -8.45 15.16
N ARG A 83 8.35 -8.58 14.87
CA ARG A 83 7.82 -9.70 14.07
C ARG A 83 8.31 -9.68 12.64
N MET A 84 8.50 -8.51 12.03
CA MET A 84 9.11 -8.41 10.70
C MET A 84 10.56 -8.87 10.73
N ASN A 85 11.32 -8.50 11.76
CA ASN A 85 12.74 -8.82 11.89
C ASN A 85 12.99 -10.29 12.26
N THR A 86 11.95 -11.02 12.68
CA THR A 86 12.02 -12.44 13.05
C THR A 86 11.23 -13.29 12.07
N ARG A 87 9.90 -13.23 12.12
CA ARG A 87 9.00 -14.11 11.37
C ARG A 87 9.16 -14.01 9.85
N LEU A 88 9.38 -12.81 9.30
CA LEU A 88 9.57 -12.69 7.84
C LEU A 88 10.93 -13.23 7.39
N VAL A 89 11.94 -13.20 8.26
CA VAL A 89 13.25 -13.80 8.00
C VAL A 89 13.13 -15.32 7.95
N GLU A 90 12.44 -15.93 8.92
CA GLU A 90 12.14 -17.37 8.90
C GLU A 90 11.37 -17.79 7.65
N ILE A 91 10.38 -16.99 7.23
CA ILE A 91 9.59 -17.27 6.02
C ILE A 91 10.47 -17.17 4.77
N ARG A 92 11.31 -16.14 4.67
CA ARG A 92 12.27 -16.00 3.56
C ARG A 92 13.18 -17.22 3.48
N ASP A 93 13.79 -17.61 4.59
CA ASP A 93 14.75 -18.72 4.63
C ASP A 93 14.07 -20.04 4.26
N ALA A 94 12.87 -20.30 4.78
CA ALA A 94 12.08 -21.46 4.39
C ALA A 94 11.74 -21.47 2.88
N ILE A 95 11.45 -20.32 2.27
CA ILE A 95 11.23 -20.23 0.81
C ILE A 95 12.51 -20.59 0.05
N LEU A 96 13.66 -20.03 0.44
CA LEU A 96 14.93 -20.26 -0.25
C LEU A 96 15.44 -21.71 -0.11
N GLU A 97 15.24 -22.33 1.05
CA GLU A 97 15.61 -23.73 1.30
C GLU A 97 14.77 -24.73 0.50
N ASN A 98 13.47 -24.46 0.35
CA ASN A 98 12.55 -25.38 -0.34
C ASN A 98 12.50 -25.18 -1.87
N PHE A 99 12.98 -24.03 -2.38
CA PHE A 99 12.94 -23.70 -3.80
C PHE A 99 14.28 -23.13 -4.31
N PRO A 100 15.37 -23.91 -4.34
CA PRO A 100 16.70 -23.40 -4.69
C PRO A 100 16.83 -22.90 -6.15
N GLU A 101 16.11 -23.51 -7.10
CA GLU A 101 16.17 -23.18 -8.54
C GLU A 101 14.78 -22.86 -9.14
N GLY A 102 13.81 -22.54 -8.27
CA GLY A 102 12.41 -22.37 -8.64
C GLY A 102 11.73 -23.69 -8.99
N ASN A 103 10.40 -23.68 -9.13
CA ASN A 103 9.60 -24.87 -9.46
C ASN A 103 8.43 -24.56 -10.42
N GLY A 104 8.44 -23.36 -11.02
CA GLY A 104 7.35 -22.85 -11.87
C GLY A 104 6.20 -22.20 -11.12
N GLU A 105 6.09 -22.35 -9.79
CA GLU A 105 5.21 -21.53 -8.94
C GLU A 105 5.94 -20.29 -8.44
N ILE A 106 7.19 -20.46 -8.01
CA ILE A 106 8.13 -19.37 -7.72
C ILE A 106 9.22 -19.41 -8.79
N ASN A 107 9.44 -18.28 -9.46
CA ASN A 107 10.47 -18.16 -10.49
C ASN A 107 11.81 -17.69 -9.89
N ASN A 108 12.89 -17.81 -10.65
CA ASN A 108 14.22 -17.43 -10.18
C ASN A 108 14.36 -15.94 -9.87
N PHE A 109 13.63 -15.07 -10.57
CA PHE A 109 13.63 -13.64 -10.30
C PHE A 109 13.07 -13.31 -8.91
N ASP A 110 11.95 -13.93 -8.53
CA ASP A 110 11.37 -13.76 -7.19
C ASP A 110 12.30 -14.32 -6.10
N LEU A 111 12.98 -15.44 -6.37
CA LEU A 111 13.98 -16.00 -5.45
C LEU A 111 15.18 -15.05 -5.27
N ASP A 112 15.64 -14.39 -6.32
CA ASP A 112 16.70 -13.38 -6.23
C ASP A 112 16.25 -12.18 -5.39
N LEU A 113 14.98 -11.76 -5.49
CA LEU A 113 14.43 -10.74 -4.60
C LEU A 113 14.45 -11.20 -3.13
N PHE A 114 14.08 -12.44 -2.84
CA PHE A 114 14.17 -12.99 -1.48
C PHE A 114 15.62 -13.06 -0.98
N ARG A 115 16.57 -13.50 -1.80
CA ARG A 115 18.01 -13.55 -1.46
C ARG A 115 18.57 -12.17 -1.12
N GLY A 116 18.16 -11.15 -1.86
CA GLY A 116 18.56 -9.76 -1.64
C GLY A 116 17.80 -9.05 -0.51
N TRP A 117 16.73 -9.66 0.02
CA TRP A 117 15.86 -9.02 1.00
C TRP A 117 16.33 -9.25 2.45
N SER A 118 16.30 -8.16 3.22
CA SER A 118 16.49 -8.16 4.66
C SER A 118 15.58 -7.12 5.32
N PRO A 119 15.20 -7.32 6.59
CA PRO A 119 14.53 -6.28 7.36
C PRO A 119 15.44 -5.06 7.51
N LYS A 120 14.87 -3.85 7.35
CA LYS A 120 15.59 -2.57 7.43
C LYS A 120 15.15 -1.67 8.58
N LEU A 121 14.14 -2.07 9.34
CA LEU A 121 13.55 -1.24 10.39
C LEU A 121 14.05 -1.66 11.76
N GLU A 122 14.51 -0.68 12.54
CA GLU A 122 14.90 -0.87 13.93
C GLU A 122 13.73 -0.56 14.87
N ALA A 123 13.77 -1.09 16.09
CA ALA A 123 12.72 -0.83 17.08
C ALA A 123 12.48 0.67 17.33
N ASN A 124 13.56 1.46 17.30
CA ASN A 124 13.53 2.91 17.47
C ASN A 124 12.89 3.66 16.29
N ASP A 125 12.58 2.99 15.17
CA ASP A 125 11.89 3.58 14.03
C ASP A 125 10.37 3.53 14.15
N GLU A 126 9.86 2.99 15.26
CA GLU A 126 8.43 2.78 15.42
C GLU A 126 7.60 4.06 15.28
N LYS A 127 6.53 3.96 14.50
CA LYS A 127 5.53 5.01 14.28
C LYS A 127 6.07 6.34 13.75
N LYS A 128 7.37 6.44 13.40
CA LYS A 128 7.95 7.61 12.75
C LYS A 128 7.29 7.83 11.40
N LEU A 129 7.06 9.10 11.06
CA LEU A 129 6.67 9.46 9.70
C LEU A 129 7.75 8.97 8.71
N THR A 130 7.33 8.45 7.58
CA THR A 130 8.20 8.00 6.48
C THR A 130 8.36 9.11 5.45
N HIS A 131 9.33 8.96 4.52
CA HIS A 131 9.48 9.89 3.40
C HIS A 131 8.19 9.97 2.56
N GLU A 132 7.57 8.83 2.26
CA GLU A 132 6.24 8.77 1.61
C GLU A 132 5.23 9.65 2.37
N GLY A 133 5.19 9.55 3.69
CA GLY A 133 4.28 10.35 4.51
C GLY A 133 4.59 11.85 4.55
N GLU A 134 5.83 12.26 4.25
CA GLU A 134 6.20 13.66 4.07
C GLU A 134 5.75 14.14 2.69
N ASP A 135 6.02 13.38 1.64
CA ASP A 135 5.61 13.68 0.25
C ASP A 135 4.09 13.77 0.12
N GLU A 136 3.35 12.86 0.75
CA GLU A 136 1.88 12.88 0.80
C GLU A 136 1.36 14.23 1.33
N MET A 137 2.00 14.79 2.35
CA MET A 137 1.59 16.06 2.97
C MET A 137 1.97 17.26 2.12
N VAL A 138 3.17 17.26 1.53
CA VAL A 138 3.63 18.30 0.60
C VAL A 138 2.68 18.37 -0.60
N LEU A 139 2.47 17.24 -1.28
CA LEU A 139 1.64 17.18 -2.47
C LEU A 139 0.16 17.49 -2.15
N LEU A 140 -0.35 17.09 -0.98
CA LEU A 140 -1.69 17.47 -0.55
C LEU A 140 -1.82 18.99 -0.33
N ALA A 141 -0.82 19.61 0.27
CA ALA A 141 -0.80 21.06 0.50
C ALA A 141 -0.78 21.83 -0.83
N GLU A 142 0.06 21.41 -1.77
CA GLU A 142 0.12 22.01 -3.11
C GLU A 142 -1.21 21.90 -3.85
N ARG A 143 -1.86 20.73 -3.82
CA ARG A 143 -3.19 20.56 -4.43
C ARG A 143 -4.26 21.43 -3.77
N LEU A 144 -4.24 21.53 -2.44
CA LEU A 144 -5.17 22.43 -1.72
C LEU A 144 -4.92 23.89 -2.09
N GLN A 145 -3.66 24.27 -2.32
CA GLN A 145 -3.30 25.60 -2.76
C GLN A 145 -3.85 25.90 -4.16
N SER A 146 -3.66 24.99 -5.11
CA SER A 146 -4.22 25.15 -6.47
C SER A 146 -5.74 25.23 -6.47
N ARG A 147 -6.40 24.48 -5.58
CA ARG A 147 -7.86 24.46 -5.45
C ARG A 147 -8.44 25.71 -4.80
N PHE A 148 -7.70 26.35 -3.90
CA PHE A 148 -8.14 27.51 -3.12
C PHE A 148 -7.09 28.63 -3.09
N PRO A 149 -6.67 29.16 -4.26
CA PRO A 149 -5.56 30.11 -4.34
C PRO A 149 -5.86 31.44 -3.63
N GLY A 150 -7.13 31.79 -3.47
CA GLY A 150 -7.56 32.99 -2.73
C GLY A 150 -7.54 32.85 -1.20
N ILE A 151 -7.43 31.62 -0.66
CA ILE A 151 -7.34 31.37 0.79
C ILE A 151 -5.92 30.95 1.18
N LEU A 152 -5.41 29.90 0.53
CA LEU A 152 -4.07 29.39 0.79
C LEU A 152 -3.11 30.08 -0.17
N THR A 153 -2.65 31.27 0.19
CA THR A 153 -1.69 32.03 -0.61
C THR A 153 -0.29 31.41 -0.51
N SER A 154 0.64 31.86 -1.35
CA SER A 154 2.03 31.39 -1.31
C SER A 154 2.89 32.03 -0.21
N VAL A 155 2.33 33.00 0.53
CA VAL A 155 3.06 33.74 1.57
C VAL A 155 2.46 33.41 2.92
N TYR A 156 3.29 32.88 3.81
CA TYR A 156 2.88 32.55 5.17
C TYR A 156 2.61 33.81 6.01
N SER A 157 1.59 33.75 6.87
CA SER A 157 1.31 34.74 7.91
C SER A 157 0.64 34.09 9.11
N ASP A 158 1.19 34.32 10.31
CA ASP A 158 0.66 33.80 11.58
C ASP A 158 -0.75 34.34 11.91
N SER A 159 -1.14 35.49 11.35
CA SER A 159 -2.48 36.04 11.53
C SER A 159 -3.53 35.38 10.62
N ALA A 160 -3.10 34.84 9.48
CA ALA A 160 -3.98 34.23 8.48
C ALA A 160 -4.10 32.71 8.64
N PHE A 161 -3.03 32.02 9.06
CA PHE A 161 -2.98 30.56 9.12
C PHE A 161 -2.74 30.07 10.55
N LYS A 162 -3.52 29.06 10.97
CA LYS A 162 -3.37 28.40 12.27
C LYS A 162 -3.21 26.90 12.09
N PHE A 163 -2.04 26.39 12.46
CA PHE A 163 -1.74 24.96 12.45
C PHE A 163 -1.83 24.39 13.87
N LYS A 164 -2.50 23.25 14.02
CA LYS A 164 -2.55 22.48 15.28
C LYS A 164 -2.27 21.02 14.98
N PHE A 165 -1.56 20.36 15.90
CA PHE A 165 -1.24 18.94 15.81
C PHE A 165 -1.20 18.33 17.21
N THR A 166 -1.46 17.02 17.31
CA THR A 166 -1.30 16.29 18.58
C THR A 166 0.18 16.10 18.93
N ALA A 167 0.47 15.80 20.20
CA ALA A 167 1.84 15.63 20.72
C ALA A 167 2.52 14.30 20.29
N THR A 168 2.49 13.98 18.99
CA THR A 168 3.22 12.82 18.43
C THR A 168 4.15 13.28 17.29
N GLN A 169 5.28 12.60 17.13
CA GLN A 169 6.27 12.94 16.09
C GLN A 169 5.63 12.97 14.70
N ARG A 170 4.85 11.94 14.36
CA ARG A 170 4.20 11.81 13.05
C ARG A 170 3.22 12.95 12.74
N THR A 171 2.42 13.39 13.71
CA THR A 171 1.47 14.49 13.48
C THR A 171 2.17 15.84 13.40
N LYS A 172 3.22 16.06 14.20
CA LYS A 172 4.05 17.26 14.12
C LYS A 172 4.78 17.35 12.78
N LYS A 173 5.44 16.26 12.37
CA LYS A 173 6.18 16.20 11.09
C LYS A 173 5.27 16.31 9.89
N SER A 174 4.09 15.69 9.91
CA SER A 174 3.10 15.87 8.84
C SER A 174 2.63 17.33 8.73
N ALA A 175 2.38 18.00 9.86
CA ALA A 175 2.03 19.42 9.83
C ALA A 175 3.16 20.29 9.28
N GLN A 176 4.42 19.98 9.61
CA GLN A 176 5.59 20.67 9.07
C GLN A 176 5.74 20.45 7.55
N ALA A 177 5.61 19.21 7.08
CA ALA A 177 5.67 18.89 5.65
C ALA A 177 4.53 19.55 4.87
N PHE A 178 3.32 19.55 5.41
CA PHE A 178 2.19 20.28 4.82
C PHE A 178 2.47 21.78 4.72
N ALA A 179 2.95 22.40 5.79
CA ALA A 179 3.30 23.82 5.78
C ALA A 179 4.43 24.14 4.78
N ALA A 180 5.41 23.24 4.65
CA ALA A 180 6.48 23.36 3.66
C ALA A 180 5.94 23.31 2.23
N GLY A 181 5.05 22.37 1.90
CA GLY A 181 4.39 22.31 0.59
C GLY A 181 3.47 23.49 0.31
N ALA A 182 2.83 24.06 1.33
CA ALA A 182 1.98 25.23 1.18
C ALA A 182 2.78 26.53 0.93
N PHE A 183 3.95 26.71 1.57
CA PHE A 183 4.60 28.03 1.64
C PHE A 183 6.10 28.07 1.30
N TRP A 184 6.79 26.94 1.20
CA TRP A 184 8.26 26.92 1.16
C TRP A 184 8.87 26.22 -0.06
N THR A 185 8.09 25.54 -0.90
CA THR A 185 8.59 24.99 -2.15
C THR A 185 9.03 26.12 -3.08
N LYS A 186 10.35 26.18 -3.37
CA LYS A 186 10.94 27.10 -4.34
C LYS A 186 10.29 26.84 -5.69
N ARG A 187 9.53 27.82 -6.16
CA ARG A 187 9.05 27.87 -7.54
C ARG A 187 10.14 28.52 -8.38
N GLY A 188 10.98 27.69 -8.99
CA GLY A 188 11.85 28.02 -10.11
C GLY A 188 11.48 27.13 -11.27
#